data_AF-A0A812K250-F1
#
_entry.id   AF-A0A812K250-F1
#
_cell.length_a   1.000
_cell.length_b   1.000
_cell.length_c   1.000
_cell.angle_alpha   90.00
_cell.angle_beta   90.00
_cell.angle_gamma   90.00
#
_symmetry.space_group_name_H-M   'P 1'
#
loop_
_entity.id
_entity.type
_entity.pdbx_description
1 polymer ?
#
loop_
_entity_poly.entity_id
_entity_poly.type
_entity_poly.pdbx_seq_one_letter_code
_entity_poly.pdbx_strand_id
1 'polypeptide(L)'
;VPGVFRTNGKAEYVFEHGLVREEAPKKFFYLDENIRRACENSLRARGLVDLHMADAPELKCRYPSEEVVILAPEDSALTLAQLRIVRSLLQKHFSSEQVAMVWEEATSRDLWSDCGGNGLNALEVIKSDGCRLSQCFQTEVQKPDYFVTCSWDMPLTEMFEAIEWHAEARSLSDRATYYIDALCRTSSKRLSPLESLDPLRSDVTLVSGDAIRAMDQSSGFVLAFSRRTATRWKDGKPSLWMLYETFRAQELNLGWDLASTSGALATMRPFDNGCWAFGAFDTDIAQSLSTVAVEADKCTCTRKADRESILNQLASGKLGISGFESRVNTTIPSSVLGAALLHVSYLDLESDKTAAHDLAQLVLELKRSGVHLTTQRLQGAFGESALHVAAAAGRGKADGMRSLLELFIKLGMDVDGQDSERRHTFALGRFRG
;
A
#
# COMPACT_ATOMS: atom_id res chain seq x y z
N VAL A 1 -16.65 10.35 -28.18
CA VAL A 1 -16.43 8.96 -27.72
C VAL A 1 -16.56 8.97 -26.20
N PRO A 2 -17.41 8.14 -25.59
CA PRO A 2 -17.50 8.07 -24.14
C PRO A 2 -16.19 7.48 -23.62
N GLY A 3 -15.43 8.27 -22.87
CA GLY A 3 -14.18 7.83 -22.24
C GLY A 3 -14.51 6.90 -21.07
N VAL A 4 -13.69 5.88 -20.88
CA VAL A 4 -13.71 5.09 -19.65
C VAL A 4 -13.07 5.99 -18.57
N PHE A 5 -13.81 6.21 -17.49
CA PHE A 5 -13.39 7.02 -16.37
C PHE A 5 -12.94 6.09 -15.24
N ARG A 6 -11.93 6.51 -14.48
CA ARG A 6 -11.68 5.90 -13.16
C ARG A 6 -12.94 6.02 -12.30
N THR A 7 -13.08 5.18 -11.28
CA THR A 7 -14.19 5.24 -10.31
C THR A 7 -14.33 6.61 -9.62
N ASN A 8 -13.29 7.44 -9.63
CA ASN A 8 -13.28 8.81 -9.11
C ASN A 8 -13.54 9.91 -10.16
N GLY A 9 -13.99 9.57 -11.37
CA GLY A 9 -14.38 10.54 -12.41
C GLY A 9 -13.22 11.27 -13.09
N LYS A 10 -11.96 10.94 -12.77
CA LYS A 10 -10.79 11.44 -13.52
C LYS A 10 -10.64 10.68 -14.83
N ALA A 11 -10.18 11.38 -15.87
CA ALA A 11 -9.87 10.78 -17.15
C ALA A 11 -8.81 9.67 -16.98
N GLU A 12 -9.03 8.50 -17.59
CA GLU A 12 -7.93 7.58 -17.87
C GLU A 12 -6.86 8.31 -18.70
N TYR A 13 -5.59 8.02 -18.42
CA TYR A 13 -4.49 8.74 -19.06
C TYR A 13 -4.53 8.58 -20.59
N VAL A 14 -4.30 9.69 -21.28
CA VAL A 14 -4.07 9.83 -22.73
C VAL A 14 -2.89 8.99 -23.24
N PHE A 15 -2.11 8.36 -22.36
CA PHE A 15 -1.04 7.44 -22.73
C PHE A 15 -1.55 6.10 -23.29
N GLU A 16 -2.83 5.78 -23.13
CA GLU A 16 -3.43 4.66 -23.86
C GLU A 16 -3.60 4.94 -25.36
N HIS A 17 -3.58 6.19 -25.79
CA HIS A 17 -3.71 6.58 -27.19
C HIS A 17 -2.38 6.71 -27.94
N GLY A 18 -1.25 6.76 -27.23
CA GLY A 18 0.09 6.65 -27.83
C GLY A 18 0.45 5.23 -28.28
N LEU A 19 -0.24 4.22 -27.74
CA LEU A 19 -0.09 2.81 -28.11
C LEU A 19 -1.00 2.38 -29.29
N VAL A 20 -1.76 3.32 -29.86
CA VAL A 20 -2.79 3.04 -30.89
C VAL A 20 -2.48 3.71 -32.23
N ARG A 21 -1.39 4.48 -32.34
CA ARG A 21 -0.93 5.04 -33.61
C ARG A 21 0.44 4.48 -33.94
N GLU A 22 0.47 3.67 -34.99
CA GLU A 22 1.63 3.06 -35.65
C GLU A 22 1.98 1.62 -35.19
N GLU A 23 1.36 0.67 -35.89
CA GLU A 23 1.86 -0.69 -36.21
C GLU A 23 2.49 -1.53 -35.07
N ALA A 24 1.70 -1.91 -34.06
CA ALA A 24 2.02 -3.07 -33.21
C ALA A 24 0.75 -3.71 -32.60
N PRO A 25 0.21 -4.81 -33.17
CA PRO A 25 -1.01 -5.43 -32.66
C PRO A 25 -0.67 -6.53 -31.64
N LYS A 26 -0.50 -6.19 -30.35
CA LYS A 26 -0.60 -7.16 -29.25
C LYS A 26 -1.18 -6.50 -27.99
N LYS A 27 -2.52 -6.35 -27.96
CA LYS A 27 -3.29 -6.18 -26.72
C LYS A 27 -4.08 -7.46 -26.45
N PHE A 28 -3.80 -8.02 -25.27
CA PHE A 28 -4.50 -9.12 -24.64
C PHE A 28 -5.94 -8.73 -24.35
N PHE A 29 -6.91 -9.52 -24.80
CA PHE A 29 -8.15 -9.83 -24.06
C PHE A 29 -8.77 -11.09 -24.69
N TYR A 30 -9.19 -12.02 -23.83
CA TYR A 30 -9.49 -13.43 -24.09
C TYR A 30 -8.24 -14.27 -24.39
N LEU A 31 -8.14 -15.49 -23.84
CA LEU A 31 -7.32 -16.54 -24.43
C LEU A 31 -7.98 -16.89 -25.77
N ASP A 32 -7.79 -16.01 -26.75
CA ASP A 32 -8.31 -16.08 -28.09
C ASP A 32 -7.68 -17.30 -28.78
N GLU A 33 -8.50 -18.03 -29.52
CA GLU A 33 -8.09 -19.11 -30.40
C GLU A 33 -6.92 -18.71 -31.32
N ASN A 34 -6.79 -17.43 -31.63
CA ASN A 34 -5.68 -16.83 -32.35
C ASN A 34 -4.33 -16.87 -31.59
N ILE A 35 -4.31 -16.76 -30.25
CA ILE A 35 -3.08 -16.93 -29.44
C ILE A 35 -2.67 -18.39 -29.42
N ARG A 36 -3.64 -19.31 -29.28
CA ARG A 36 -3.39 -20.76 -29.40
C ARG A 36 -2.82 -21.10 -30.77
N ARG A 37 -3.40 -20.54 -31.84
CA ARG A 37 -2.93 -20.70 -33.23
C ARG A 37 -1.58 -20.03 -33.48
N ALA A 38 -1.28 -18.90 -32.85
CA ALA A 38 0.02 -18.23 -32.93
C ALA A 38 1.12 -18.99 -32.17
N CYS A 39 0.81 -19.58 -31.02
CA CYS A 39 1.69 -20.50 -30.30
C CYS A 39 1.92 -21.79 -31.10
N GLU A 40 0.87 -22.40 -31.67
CA GLU A 40 0.98 -23.55 -32.58
C GLU A 40 1.84 -23.22 -33.82
N ASN A 41 1.66 -22.04 -34.42
CA ASN A 41 2.45 -21.59 -35.58
C ASN A 41 3.91 -21.31 -35.20
N SER A 42 4.17 -20.75 -34.02
CA SER A 42 5.52 -20.52 -33.50
C SER A 42 6.24 -21.84 -33.18
N LEU A 43 5.51 -22.83 -32.65
CA LEU A 43 6.03 -24.18 -32.42
C LEU A 43 6.27 -24.94 -33.74
N ARG A 44 5.39 -24.80 -34.74
CA ARG A 44 5.61 -25.33 -36.11
C ARG A 44 6.83 -24.72 -36.76
N ALA A 45 6.99 -23.40 -36.67
CA ALA A 45 8.14 -22.68 -37.22
C ALA A 45 9.46 -23.09 -36.56
N ARG A 46 9.42 -23.64 -35.34
CA ARG A 46 10.57 -24.20 -34.61
C ARG A 46 10.73 -25.71 -34.76
N GLY A 47 9.90 -26.37 -35.59
CA GLY A 47 9.97 -27.81 -35.87
C GLY A 47 9.46 -28.71 -34.75
N LEU A 48 8.66 -28.19 -33.81
CA LEU A 48 8.26 -28.87 -32.56
C LEU A 48 6.86 -29.52 -32.59
N VAL A 49 6.31 -29.84 -33.77
CA VAL A 49 4.88 -30.22 -33.92
C VAL A 49 4.69 -31.67 -34.34
N ASP A 50 5.16 -32.58 -33.48
CA ASP A 50 4.78 -34.00 -33.49
C ASP A 50 4.18 -34.45 -32.14
N LEU A 51 3.49 -33.55 -31.43
CA LEU A 51 2.63 -33.93 -30.31
C LEU A 51 1.16 -33.72 -30.71
N HIS A 52 0.57 -34.78 -31.27
CA HIS A 52 -0.84 -34.89 -31.58
C HIS A 52 -1.72 -34.51 -30.37
N MET A 53 -2.42 -33.38 -30.46
CA MET A 53 -3.41 -32.89 -29.49
C MET A 53 -4.85 -33.09 -29.99
N ALA A 54 -5.10 -34.16 -30.76
CA ALA A 54 -6.40 -34.38 -31.38
C ALA A 54 -7.43 -35.12 -30.49
N ASP A 55 -7.02 -35.82 -29.42
CA ASP A 55 -7.90 -36.74 -28.70
C ASP A 55 -7.98 -36.57 -27.16
N ALA A 56 -7.74 -35.37 -26.61
CA ALA A 56 -7.81 -35.15 -25.15
C ALA A 56 -8.91 -34.13 -24.75
N PRO A 57 -10.09 -34.59 -24.27
CA PRO A 57 -11.14 -33.72 -23.75
C PRO A 57 -10.86 -33.16 -22.33
N GLU A 58 -9.64 -33.32 -21.79
CA GLU A 58 -9.24 -32.73 -20.50
C GLU A 58 -7.82 -32.16 -20.61
N LEU A 59 -7.70 -30.91 -21.05
CA LEU A 59 -6.46 -30.15 -20.95
C LEU A 59 -6.30 -29.64 -19.51
N LYS A 60 -5.97 -30.56 -18.59
CA LYS A 60 -5.11 -30.19 -17.46
C LYS A 60 -3.81 -29.68 -18.07
N CYS A 61 -3.44 -28.44 -17.81
CA CYS A 61 -2.14 -27.87 -18.15
C CYS A 61 -1.02 -28.79 -17.64
N ARG A 62 -0.56 -29.73 -18.47
CA ARG A 62 0.78 -30.30 -18.34
C ARG A 62 1.71 -29.29 -18.99
N TYR A 63 2.28 -28.41 -18.17
CA TYR A 63 3.44 -27.63 -18.58
C TYR A 63 4.67 -28.54 -18.71
N PRO A 64 5.67 -28.11 -19.50
CA PRO A 64 6.79 -28.92 -19.96
C PRO A 64 7.64 -29.40 -18.80
N SER A 65 8.37 -30.47 -19.06
CA SER A 65 9.43 -31.05 -18.23
C SER A 65 10.65 -30.14 -18.03
N GLU A 66 10.47 -28.83 -17.93
CA GLU A 66 11.53 -27.89 -17.53
C GLU A 66 11.40 -27.66 -16.01
N GLU A 67 12.53 -27.77 -15.32
CA GLU A 67 12.62 -27.70 -13.86
C GLU A 67 11.77 -26.56 -13.29
N VAL A 68 10.73 -26.90 -12.53
CA VAL A 68 10.01 -25.90 -11.72
C VAL A 68 11.04 -25.31 -10.77
N VAL A 69 11.43 -24.06 -11.01
CA VAL A 69 12.35 -23.36 -10.11
C VAL A 69 11.63 -23.19 -8.77
N ILE A 70 12.00 -24.03 -7.79
CA ILE A 70 11.50 -23.92 -6.43
C ILE A 70 12.17 -22.69 -5.81
N LEU A 71 11.50 -21.55 -5.94
CA LEU A 71 11.96 -20.30 -5.35
C LEU A 71 11.84 -20.33 -3.82
N ALA A 72 12.82 -19.73 -3.15
CA ALA A 72 12.72 -19.51 -1.72
C ALA A 72 11.53 -18.57 -1.41
N PRO A 73 10.83 -18.75 -0.28
CA PRO A 73 9.70 -17.90 0.09
C PRO A 73 10.03 -16.40 0.04
N GLU A 74 11.20 -16.03 0.54
CA GLU A 74 11.72 -14.68 0.55
C GLU A 74 11.95 -14.06 -0.84
N ASP A 75 12.10 -14.89 -1.87
CA ASP A 75 12.31 -14.49 -3.27
C ASP A 75 10.98 -14.42 -4.06
N SER A 76 9.85 -14.43 -3.36
CA SER A 76 8.51 -14.44 -3.95
C SER A 76 7.96 -13.03 -4.21
N ALA A 77 8.83 -12.03 -4.33
CA ALA A 77 8.42 -10.65 -4.61
C ALA A 77 7.88 -10.50 -6.05
N LEU A 78 6.87 -9.66 -6.22
CA LEU A 78 6.28 -9.40 -7.53
C LEU A 78 6.68 -8.02 -8.03
N THR A 79 7.12 -7.92 -9.29
CA THR A 79 7.25 -6.62 -9.95
C THR A 79 5.92 -5.86 -9.97
N LEU A 80 5.98 -4.53 -10.03
CA LEU A 80 4.80 -3.67 -10.18
C LEU A 80 3.95 -4.06 -11.40
N ALA A 81 4.57 -4.41 -12.53
CA ALA A 81 3.85 -4.92 -13.71
C ALA A 81 3.09 -6.23 -13.41
N GLN A 82 3.72 -7.18 -12.71
CA GLN A 82 3.07 -8.43 -12.33
C GLN A 82 1.92 -8.17 -11.33
N LEU A 83 2.07 -7.23 -10.39
CA LEU A 83 1.00 -6.85 -9.48
C LEU A 83 -0.23 -6.31 -10.19
N ARG A 84 -0.06 -5.51 -11.24
CA ARG A 84 -1.18 -5.03 -12.09
C ARG A 84 -1.90 -6.19 -12.77
N ILE A 85 -1.16 -7.18 -13.26
CA ILE A 85 -1.74 -8.40 -13.84
C ILE A 85 -2.52 -9.18 -12.78
N VAL A 86 -1.94 -9.40 -11.60
CA VAL A 86 -2.60 -10.07 -10.48
C VAL A 86 -3.89 -9.34 -10.09
N ARG A 87 -3.86 -8.01 -9.99
CA ARG A 87 -5.07 -7.19 -9.75
C ARG A 87 -6.14 -7.45 -10.79
N SER A 88 -5.81 -7.42 -12.08
CA SER A 88 -6.79 -7.66 -13.16
C SER A 88 -7.37 -9.08 -13.11
N LEU A 89 -6.56 -10.09 -12.76
CA LEU A 89 -7.02 -11.47 -12.60
C LEU A 89 -7.96 -11.63 -11.40
N LEU A 90 -7.61 -11.04 -10.26
CA LEU A 90 -8.45 -11.04 -9.07
C LEU A 90 -9.76 -10.28 -9.31
N GLN A 91 -9.70 -9.11 -9.94
CA GLN A 91 -10.89 -8.34 -10.30
C GLN A 91 -11.83 -9.17 -11.17
N LYS A 92 -11.31 -9.81 -12.22
CA LYS A 92 -12.11 -10.70 -13.08
C LYS A 92 -12.74 -11.86 -12.29
N HIS A 93 -12.00 -12.44 -11.34
CA HIS A 93 -12.51 -13.53 -10.50
C HIS A 93 -13.67 -13.06 -9.60
N PHE A 94 -13.49 -11.96 -8.87
CA PHE A 94 -14.51 -11.42 -7.97
C PHE A 94 -15.67 -10.71 -8.68
N SER A 95 -15.53 -10.40 -9.98
CA SER A 95 -16.64 -9.93 -10.82
C SER A 95 -17.39 -11.05 -11.54
N SER A 96 -17.03 -12.32 -11.32
CA SER A 96 -17.73 -13.47 -11.91
C SER A 96 -19.05 -13.75 -11.19
N GLU A 97 -20.11 -14.10 -11.93
CA GLU A 97 -21.41 -14.52 -11.39
C GLU A 97 -21.31 -15.72 -10.42
N GLN A 98 -20.21 -16.47 -10.46
CA GLN A 98 -19.99 -17.65 -9.62
C GLN A 98 -19.41 -17.31 -8.24
N VAL A 99 -19.02 -16.05 -8.00
CA VAL A 99 -18.45 -15.61 -6.73
C VAL A 99 -19.46 -14.71 -6.03
N ALA A 100 -19.84 -15.07 -4.81
CA ALA A 100 -20.84 -14.32 -4.05
C ALA A 100 -20.35 -12.94 -3.58
N MET A 101 -19.02 -12.74 -3.55
CA MET A 101 -18.38 -11.53 -3.06
C MET A 101 -17.91 -10.64 -4.22
N VAL A 102 -18.22 -9.35 -4.10
CA VAL A 102 -17.95 -8.33 -5.11
C VAL A 102 -16.52 -7.81 -4.94
N TRP A 103 -15.84 -7.48 -6.06
CA TRP A 103 -14.44 -7.02 -6.10
C TRP A 103 -14.17 -5.84 -5.17
N GLU A 104 -15.09 -4.88 -5.11
CA GLU A 104 -14.99 -3.68 -4.28
C GLU A 104 -15.01 -3.99 -2.77
N GLU A 105 -15.58 -5.13 -2.38
CA GLU A 105 -15.69 -5.56 -0.98
C GLU A 105 -14.64 -6.61 -0.58
N ALA A 106 -14.02 -7.25 -1.57
CA ALA A 106 -13.01 -8.28 -1.34
C ALA A 106 -11.79 -7.72 -0.59
N THR A 107 -11.38 -8.42 0.46
CA THR A 107 -10.24 -8.03 1.30
C THR A 107 -9.06 -8.97 1.14
N SER A 108 -7.89 -8.58 1.68
CA SER A 108 -6.71 -9.45 1.70
C SER A 108 -6.92 -10.78 2.44
N ARG A 109 -7.86 -10.86 3.38
CA ARG A 109 -8.31 -12.13 4.00
C ARG A 109 -8.96 -13.06 2.99
N ASP A 110 -9.70 -12.52 2.06
CA ASP A 110 -10.52 -13.28 1.11
C ASP A 110 -9.69 -13.95 0.02
N LEU A 111 -8.43 -13.55 -0.11
CA LEU A 111 -7.42 -14.27 -0.88
C LEU A 111 -7.18 -15.70 -0.37
N TRP A 112 -7.48 -15.94 0.92
CA TRP A 112 -7.17 -17.18 1.64
C TRP A 112 -8.39 -17.92 2.18
N SER A 113 -9.58 -17.34 2.09
CA SER A 113 -10.84 -18.00 2.45
C SER A 113 -11.51 -18.62 1.22
N ASP A 114 -12.30 -19.67 1.43
CA ASP A 114 -13.16 -20.23 0.39
C ASP A 114 -14.41 -19.35 0.24
N CYS A 115 -14.33 -18.34 -0.62
CA CYS A 115 -15.41 -17.38 -0.84
C CYS A 115 -16.51 -17.91 -1.77
N GLY A 116 -16.26 -19.01 -2.47
CA GLY A 116 -17.18 -19.56 -3.48
C GLY A 116 -17.92 -20.83 -3.05
N GLY A 117 -17.62 -21.38 -1.87
CA GLY A 117 -18.17 -22.67 -1.41
C GLY A 117 -17.68 -23.87 -2.22
N ASN A 118 -16.64 -23.67 -3.05
CA ASN A 118 -16.10 -24.67 -3.98
C ASN A 118 -14.83 -25.33 -3.41
N GLY A 119 -14.44 -25.00 -2.18
CA GLY A 119 -13.25 -25.54 -1.51
C GLY A 119 -11.93 -24.90 -1.94
N LEU A 120 -11.94 -23.87 -2.79
CA LEU A 120 -10.75 -23.18 -3.32
C LEU A 120 -10.74 -21.71 -2.90
N ASN A 121 -9.58 -21.21 -2.47
CA ASN A 121 -9.42 -19.78 -2.21
C ASN A 121 -9.16 -18.98 -3.51
N ALA A 122 -9.33 -17.66 -3.49
CA ALA A 122 -9.21 -16.83 -4.68
C ALA A 122 -7.82 -16.92 -5.34
N LEU A 123 -6.77 -17.15 -4.56
CA LEU A 123 -5.41 -17.36 -5.09
C LEU A 123 -5.27 -18.71 -5.79
N GLU A 124 -5.98 -19.76 -5.35
CA GLU A 124 -6.02 -21.08 -5.98
C GLU A 124 -6.71 -21.09 -7.34
N VAL A 125 -7.54 -20.09 -7.64
CA VAL A 125 -8.09 -19.90 -8.98
C VAL A 125 -7.04 -19.34 -9.94
N ILE A 126 -6.06 -18.61 -9.43
CA ILE A 126 -5.02 -17.94 -10.23
C ILE A 126 -3.76 -18.80 -10.34
N LYS A 127 -3.38 -19.49 -9.26
CA LYS A 127 -2.15 -20.29 -9.20
C LYS A 127 -2.40 -21.75 -9.55
N SER A 128 -1.39 -22.40 -10.13
CA SER A 128 -1.41 -23.85 -10.33
C SER A 128 -1.30 -24.60 -9.00
N ASP A 129 -1.85 -25.82 -8.95
CA ASP A 129 -1.80 -26.68 -7.77
C ASP A 129 -0.36 -26.83 -7.23
N GLY A 130 -0.16 -26.50 -5.96
CA GLY A 130 1.14 -26.64 -5.28
C GLY A 130 2.15 -25.52 -5.60
N CYS A 131 1.82 -24.55 -6.45
CA CYS A 131 2.68 -23.40 -6.75
C CYS A 131 2.37 -22.22 -5.83
N ARG A 132 3.36 -21.36 -5.61
CA ARG A 132 3.15 -20.00 -5.09
C ARG A 132 2.63 -19.10 -6.21
N LEU A 133 1.95 -18.00 -5.82
CA LEU A 133 1.49 -17.02 -6.78
C LEU A 133 2.66 -16.45 -7.59
N SER A 134 3.76 -16.10 -6.90
CA SER A 134 5.00 -15.58 -7.50
C SER A 134 5.59 -16.49 -8.58
N GLN A 135 5.64 -17.80 -8.32
CA GLN A 135 6.11 -18.81 -9.27
C GLN A 135 5.27 -18.88 -10.56
N CYS A 136 4.04 -18.37 -10.55
CA CYS A 136 3.21 -18.31 -11.76
C CYS A 136 3.59 -17.14 -12.69
N PHE A 137 4.36 -16.17 -12.19
CA PHE A 137 4.75 -14.96 -12.93
C PHE A 137 6.26 -14.78 -13.08
N GLN A 138 7.05 -15.49 -12.28
CA GLN A 138 8.49 -15.40 -12.22
C GLN A 138 9.16 -16.48 -13.09
N THR A 139 10.08 -16.05 -13.95
CA THR A 139 11.03 -16.95 -14.63
C THR A 139 12.39 -16.99 -13.93
N GLU A 140 12.62 -16.07 -12.99
CA GLU A 140 13.88 -15.85 -12.29
C GLU A 140 13.61 -15.42 -10.84
N VAL A 141 14.63 -15.53 -9.99
CA VAL A 141 14.62 -15.05 -8.60
C VAL A 141 14.36 -13.54 -8.56
N GLN A 142 13.34 -13.10 -7.82
CA GLN A 142 13.06 -11.67 -7.62
C GLN A 142 13.10 -11.32 -6.13
N LYS A 143 14.14 -10.58 -5.75
CA LYS A 143 14.26 -10.03 -4.40
C LYS A 143 13.39 -8.79 -4.27
N PRO A 144 12.79 -8.53 -3.10
CA PRO A 144 11.97 -7.34 -2.90
C PRO A 144 12.81 -6.07 -2.81
N ASP A 145 12.41 -5.03 -3.54
CA ASP A 145 12.85 -3.66 -3.29
C ASP A 145 12.12 -3.10 -2.07
N TYR A 146 10.83 -3.43 -1.92
CA TYR A 146 9.97 -2.95 -0.86
C TYR A 146 9.19 -4.08 -0.19
N PHE A 147 9.12 -4.06 1.14
CA PHE A 147 8.18 -4.88 1.91
C PHE A 147 6.91 -4.06 2.19
N VAL A 148 5.74 -4.60 1.88
CA VAL A 148 4.44 -3.95 2.13
C VAL A 148 3.71 -4.70 3.23
N THR A 149 3.33 -3.97 4.27
CA THR A 149 2.37 -4.45 5.27
C THR A 149 1.01 -3.78 5.06
N CYS A 150 -0.06 -4.55 5.22
CA CYS A 150 -1.44 -4.09 5.16
C CYS A 150 -2.30 -4.92 6.11
N SER A 151 -3.42 -4.35 6.56
CA SER A 151 -4.36 -5.13 7.38
C SER A 151 -5.08 -6.20 6.55
N TRP A 152 -5.45 -7.29 7.21
CA TRP A 152 -6.18 -8.42 6.62
C TRP A 152 -7.57 -8.06 6.10
N ASP A 153 -8.11 -6.95 6.58
CA ASP A 153 -9.43 -6.45 6.21
C ASP A 153 -9.34 -5.16 5.39
N MET A 154 -8.14 -4.84 4.88
CA MET A 154 -7.98 -3.82 3.86
C MET A 154 -8.60 -4.34 2.56
N PRO A 155 -9.51 -3.58 1.92
CA PRO A 155 -10.01 -3.94 0.60
C PRO A 155 -8.87 -4.07 -0.41
N LEU A 156 -8.97 -5.04 -1.31
CA LEU A 156 -7.94 -5.31 -2.33
C LEU A 156 -7.76 -4.11 -3.26
N THR A 157 -8.86 -3.44 -3.62
CA THR A 157 -8.85 -2.18 -4.38
C THR A 157 -7.96 -1.14 -3.72
N GLU A 158 -8.17 -0.89 -2.42
CA GLU A 158 -7.38 0.08 -1.67
C GLU A 158 -5.91 -0.33 -1.54
N MET A 159 -5.64 -1.62 -1.34
CA MET A 159 -4.28 -2.16 -1.24
C MET A 159 -3.49 -1.90 -2.53
N PHE A 160 -4.05 -2.27 -3.69
CA PHE A 160 -3.38 -2.05 -4.97
C PHE A 160 -3.24 -0.56 -5.31
N GLU A 161 -4.25 0.27 -5.00
CA GLU A 161 -4.16 1.71 -5.23
C GLU A 161 -3.08 2.38 -4.36
N ALA A 162 -2.96 1.97 -3.09
CA ALA A 162 -1.90 2.47 -2.22
C ALA A 162 -0.49 2.14 -2.76
N ILE A 163 -0.31 0.94 -3.32
CA ILE A 163 0.96 0.54 -3.94
C ILE A 163 1.27 1.39 -5.18
N GLU A 164 0.28 1.65 -6.04
CA GLU A 164 0.44 2.50 -7.22
C GLU A 164 0.84 3.94 -6.83
N TRP A 165 0.17 4.53 -5.84
CA TRP A 165 0.52 5.87 -5.35
C TRP A 165 1.92 5.93 -4.74
N HIS A 166 2.31 4.90 -3.99
CA HIS A 166 3.67 4.80 -3.46
C HIS A 166 4.71 4.66 -4.60
N ALA A 167 4.44 3.82 -5.61
CA ALA A 167 5.30 3.64 -6.75
C ALA A 167 5.51 4.96 -7.51
N GLU A 168 4.44 5.71 -7.73
CA GLU A 168 4.50 7.02 -8.38
C GLU A 168 5.28 8.04 -7.53
N ALA A 169 5.03 8.08 -6.21
CA ALA A 169 5.73 8.97 -5.29
C ALA A 169 7.25 8.75 -5.29
N ARG A 170 7.67 7.49 -5.41
CA ARG A 170 9.07 7.08 -5.48
C ARG A 170 9.61 6.99 -6.92
N SER A 171 8.85 7.43 -7.92
CA SER A 171 9.21 7.38 -9.34
C SER A 171 9.71 6.00 -9.80
N LEU A 172 9.09 4.94 -9.27
CA LEU A 172 9.53 3.56 -9.49
C LEU A 172 9.09 3.05 -10.86
N SER A 173 9.96 2.27 -11.49
CA SER A 173 9.65 1.61 -12.75
C SER A 173 8.76 0.39 -12.54
N ASP A 174 8.15 -0.09 -13.64
CA ASP A 174 7.37 -1.34 -13.67
C ASP A 174 8.15 -2.60 -13.23
N ARG A 175 9.49 -2.51 -13.16
CA ARG A 175 10.37 -3.59 -12.68
C ARG A 175 10.57 -3.58 -11.17
N ALA A 176 10.17 -2.53 -10.46
CA ALA A 176 10.32 -2.46 -9.01
C ALA A 176 9.52 -3.58 -8.35
N THR A 177 10.12 -4.27 -7.38
CA THR A 177 9.56 -5.48 -6.77
C THR A 177 9.00 -5.21 -5.38
N TYR A 178 7.83 -5.77 -5.11
CA TYR A 178 7.15 -5.68 -3.83
C TYR A 178 6.94 -7.07 -3.26
N TYR A 179 7.32 -7.25 -1.99
CA TYR A 179 6.85 -8.37 -1.19
C TYR A 179 5.61 -7.93 -0.43
N ILE A 180 4.46 -8.55 -0.73
CA ILE A 180 3.19 -8.28 -0.07
C ILE A 180 2.78 -9.55 0.64
N ASP A 181 2.85 -9.55 1.97
CA ASP A 181 2.60 -10.74 2.79
C ASP A 181 1.25 -11.41 2.44
N ALA A 182 0.22 -10.61 2.17
CA ALA A 182 -1.11 -11.10 1.76
C ALA A 182 -1.09 -11.94 0.46
N LEU A 183 -0.15 -11.71 -0.46
CA LEU A 183 -0.04 -12.41 -1.75
C LEU A 183 1.04 -13.51 -1.75
N CYS A 184 2.11 -13.32 -0.98
CA CYS A 184 3.30 -14.16 -1.00
C CYS A 184 3.25 -15.34 -0.02
N ARG A 185 2.26 -15.39 0.88
CA ARG A 185 2.07 -16.51 1.81
C ARG A 185 1.94 -17.86 1.10
N THR A 186 2.32 -18.93 1.80
CA THR A 186 2.12 -20.30 1.33
C THR A 186 1.08 -20.99 2.22
N SER A 187 0.12 -21.69 1.62
CA SER A 187 -0.84 -22.51 2.38
C SER A 187 -0.10 -23.68 3.01
N SER A 188 -0.12 -23.76 4.35
CA SER A 188 0.55 -24.82 5.12
C SER A 188 0.03 -26.23 4.83
N LYS A 189 -1.16 -26.35 4.21
CA LYS A 189 -1.80 -27.64 3.90
C LYS A 189 -1.10 -28.44 2.80
N ARG A 190 -0.14 -27.86 2.08
CA ARG A 190 0.56 -28.51 0.96
C ARG A 190 2.08 -28.40 1.02
N LEU A 191 2.67 -28.19 2.20
CA LEU A 191 4.10 -28.40 2.37
C LEU A 191 4.40 -29.87 2.12
N SER A 192 5.39 -30.13 1.28
CA SER A 192 5.80 -31.50 0.95
C SER A 192 6.36 -32.21 2.21
N PRO A 193 6.32 -33.55 2.30
CA PRO A 193 6.94 -34.28 3.41
C PRO A 193 8.44 -33.94 3.58
N LEU A 194 9.14 -33.55 2.52
CA LEU A 194 10.53 -33.08 2.60
C LEU A 194 10.69 -31.75 3.33
N GLU A 195 9.74 -30.81 3.21
CA GLU A 195 9.77 -29.54 3.94
C GLU A 195 9.38 -29.71 5.42
N SER A 196 8.73 -30.83 5.76
CA SER A 196 8.37 -31.23 7.12
C SER A 196 9.46 -31.99 7.88
N LEU A 197 10.55 -32.39 7.20
CA LEU A 197 11.61 -33.23 7.75
C LEU A 197 12.77 -32.45 8.39
N ASP A 198 12.75 -31.12 8.40
CA ASP A 198 13.73 -30.31 9.12
C ASP A 198 13.31 -30.17 10.60
N PRO A 199 13.98 -30.85 11.56
CA PRO A 199 13.61 -30.79 12.97
C PRO A 199 13.95 -29.43 13.61
N LEU A 200 14.68 -28.56 12.91
CA LEU A 200 14.82 -27.15 13.32
C LEU A 200 13.62 -26.31 12.87
N ARG A 201 12.79 -26.82 11.95
CA ARG A 201 11.49 -26.24 11.57
C ARG A 201 10.33 -26.86 12.35
N SER A 202 10.50 -27.92 13.14
CA SER A 202 9.37 -28.51 13.89
C SER A 202 8.83 -27.63 15.02
N ASP A 203 9.50 -26.52 15.34
CA ASP A 203 8.99 -25.40 16.14
C ASP A 203 8.56 -24.21 15.24
N VAL A 204 7.81 -24.45 14.15
CA VAL A 204 7.07 -23.38 13.42
C VAL A 204 5.97 -22.82 14.33
N THR A 205 6.40 -22.06 15.33
CA THR A 205 5.73 -20.83 15.72
C THR A 205 5.60 -19.99 14.46
N LEU A 206 4.39 -19.53 14.16
CA LEU A 206 4.01 -18.82 12.94
C LEU A 206 4.65 -17.42 12.80
N VAL A 207 5.89 -17.22 13.23
CA VAL A 207 6.73 -16.22 12.58
C VAL A 207 6.95 -16.78 11.19
N SER A 208 6.29 -16.25 10.15
CA SER A 208 6.66 -16.64 8.79
C SER A 208 8.07 -16.09 8.57
N GLY A 209 9.10 -16.86 8.95
CA GLY A 209 10.50 -16.46 8.81
C GLY A 209 10.80 -16.00 7.39
N ASP A 210 10.04 -16.53 6.43
CA ASP A 210 9.90 -16.12 5.04
C ASP A 210 9.67 -14.61 4.85
N ALA A 211 8.66 -14.04 5.49
CA ALA A 211 8.36 -12.60 5.41
C ALA A 211 9.46 -11.76 6.07
N ILE A 212 10.04 -12.24 7.18
CA ILE A 212 11.15 -11.53 7.84
C ILE A 212 12.43 -11.59 6.98
N ARG A 213 12.74 -12.74 6.37
CA ARG A 213 13.87 -12.87 5.44
C ARG A 213 13.65 -12.06 4.17
N ALA A 214 12.42 -11.94 3.69
CA ALA A 214 12.08 -11.03 2.60
C ALA A 214 12.37 -9.58 3.02
N MET A 215 11.92 -9.17 4.21
CA MET A 215 12.14 -7.83 4.75
C MET A 215 13.63 -7.51 4.96
N ASP A 216 14.44 -8.48 5.41
CA ASP A 216 15.90 -8.34 5.56
C ASP A 216 16.59 -8.03 4.21
N GLN A 217 15.97 -8.39 3.08
CA GLN A 217 16.47 -8.12 1.73
C GLN A 217 15.90 -6.84 1.11
N SER A 218 14.85 -6.28 1.70
CA SER A 218 14.18 -5.08 1.21
C SER A 218 15.00 -3.81 1.45
N SER A 219 14.85 -2.84 0.55
CA SER A 219 15.42 -1.50 0.70
C SER A 219 14.47 -0.52 1.39
N GLY A 220 13.17 -0.81 1.39
CA GLY A 220 12.14 0.03 2.01
C GLY A 220 10.97 -0.75 2.61
N PHE A 221 10.20 -0.07 3.44
CA PHE A 221 9.02 -0.59 4.11
C PHE A 221 7.82 0.32 3.89
N VAL A 222 6.69 -0.25 3.47
CA VAL A 222 5.46 0.49 3.16
C VAL A 222 4.34 0.05 4.08
N LEU A 223 3.74 1.00 4.79
CA LEU A 223 2.53 0.83 5.58
C LEU A 223 1.33 1.27 4.74
N ALA A 224 0.60 0.32 4.18
CA ALA A 224 -0.63 0.62 3.44
C ALA A 224 -1.82 0.73 4.41
N PHE A 225 -2.49 1.87 4.39
CA PHE A 225 -3.64 2.16 5.23
C PHE A 225 -4.92 2.29 4.42
N SER A 226 -5.97 1.64 4.91
CA SER A 226 -7.37 1.99 4.64
C SER A 226 -7.93 2.83 5.77
N ARG A 227 -9.08 3.49 5.55
CA ARG A 227 -9.81 4.19 6.62
C ARG A 227 -10.09 3.26 7.80
N ARG A 228 -10.55 2.04 7.51
CA ARG A 228 -10.82 1.01 8.52
C ARG A 228 -9.58 0.64 9.33
N THR A 229 -8.43 0.49 8.66
CA THR A 229 -7.17 0.19 9.32
C THR A 229 -6.75 1.35 10.21
N ALA A 230 -6.81 2.59 9.70
CA ALA A 230 -6.46 3.79 10.44
C ALA A 230 -7.36 3.98 11.69
N THR A 231 -8.66 3.72 11.59
CA THR A 231 -9.57 3.75 12.75
C THR A 231 -9.18 2.74 13.81
N ARG A 232 -8.78 1.52 13.45
CA ARG A 232 -8.31 0.54 14.44
C ARG A 232 -7.04 0.98 15.16
N TRP A 233 -6.13 1.62 14.45
CA TRP A 233 -4.92 2.20 15.04
C TRP A 233 -5.29 3.32 16.01
N LYS A 234 -6.20 4.22 15.62
CA LYS A 234 -6.77 5.26 16.48
C LYS A 234 -7.38 4.68 17.77
N ASP A 235 -8.12 3.58 17.65
CA ASP A 235 -8.79 2.91 18.77
C ASP A 235 -7.83 2.06 19.65
N GLY A 236 -6.52 2.10 19.40
CA GLY A 236 -5.52 1.32 20.14
C GLY A 236 -5.60 -0.19 19.89
N LYS A 237 -6.20 -0.60 18.76
CA LYS A 237 -6.43 -2.01 18.38
C LYS A 237 -5.82 -2.37 17.01
N PRO A 238 -4.59 -1.93 16.66
CA PRO A 238 -3.97 -2.38 15.43
C PRO A 238 -3.71 -3.90 15.47
N SER A 239 -3.42 -4.49 14.31
CA SER A 239 -2.94 -5.87 14.25
C SER A 239 -1.55 -5.96 14.88
N LEU A 240 -1.37 -6.88 15.82
CA LEU A 240 -0.06 -7.12 16.44
C LEU A 240 0.98 -7.59 15.42
N TRP A 241 0.55 -8.28 14.35
CA TRP A 241 1.42 -8.68 13.24
C TRP A 241 1.96 -7.48 12.46
N MET A 242 1.10 -6.52 12.09
CA MET A 242 1.55 -5.30 11.43
C MET A 242 2.51 -4.51 12.31
N LEU A 243 2.24 -4.49 13.63
CA LEU A 243 3.10 -3.83 14.59
C LEU A 243 4.47 -4.52 14.70
N TYR A 244 4.49 -5.85 14.69
CA TYR A 244 5.72 -6.64 14.67
C TYR A 244 6.53 -6.41 13.39
N GLU A 245 5.89 -6.38 12.21
CA GLU A 245 6.57 -6.07 10.95
C GLU A 245 7.15 -4.66 10.97
N THR A 246 6.43 -3.69 11.56
CA THR A 246 6.94 -2.33 11.77
C THR A 246 8.16 -2.30 12.69
N PHE A 247 8.13 -3.08 13.78
CA PHE A 247 9.28 -3.26 14.66
C PHE A 247 10.49 -3.86 13.94
N ARG A 248 10.27 -4.89 13.11
CA ARG A 248 11.34 -5.52 12.33
C ARG A 248 11.95 -4.56 11.31
N ALA A 249 11.11 -3.80 10.60
CA ALA A 249 11.58 -2.74 9.71
C ALA A 249 12.42 -1.70 10.45
N GLN A 250 12.07 -1.38 11.70
CA GLN A 250 12.86 -0.49 12.55
C GLN A 250 14.24 -1.05 12.88
N GLU A 251 14.31 -2.31 13.35
CA GLU A 251 15.58 -2.96 13.73
C GLU A 251 16.52 -3.08 12.52
N LEU A 252 15.96 -3.22 11.33
CA LEU A 252 16.67 -3.25 10.05
C LEU A 252 17.00 -1.85 9.49
N ASN A 253 16.55 -0.77 10.16
CA ASN A 253 16.68 0.62 9.70
C ASN A 253 16.12 0.88 8.29
N LEU A 254 15.05 0.18 7.91
CA LEU A 254 14.34 0.43 6.66
C LEU A 254 13.62 1.77 6.72
N GLY A 255 13.59 2.51 5.61
CA GLY A 255 12.77 3.71 5.49
C GLY A 255 11.29 3.36 5.45
N TRP A 256 10.46 4.05 6.24
CA TRP A 256 9.01 3.85 6.23
C TRP A 256 8.32 4.87 5.35
N ASP A 257 7.42 4.40 4.51
CA ASP A 257 6.47 5.25 3.79
C ASP A 257 5.05 4.82 4.15
N LEU A 258 4.15 5.79 4.30
CA LEU A 258 2.72 5.55 4.50
C LEU A 258 2.02 5.71 3.15
N ALA A 259 1.13 4.79 2.80
CA ALA A 259 0.40 4.84 1.53
C ALA A 259 -1.10 4.70 1.74
N SER A 260 -1.88 5.47 0.98
CA SER A 260 -3.34 5.41 0.90
C SER A 260 -3.79 5.40 -0.57
N THR A 261 -5.10 5.27 -0.79
CA THR A 261 -5.71 5.28 -2.13
C THR A 261 -5.63 6.61 -2.88
N SER A 262 -5.11 7.64 -2.25
CA SER A 262 -5.10 9.01 -2.78
C SER A 262 -3.74 9.69 -2.69
N GLY A 263 -2.75 9.06 -2.06
CA GLY A 263 -1.40 9.61 -1.94
C GLY A 263 -0.48 8.77 -1.07
N ALA A 264 0.75 9.26 -0.93
CA ALA A 264 1.77 8.67 -0.07
C ALA A 264 2.48 9.75 0.75
N LEU A 265 2.96 9.36 1.93
CA LEU A 265 3.74 10.19 2.83
C LEU A 265 5.06 9.50 3.14
N ALA A 266 6.15 10.23 2.91
CA ALA A 266 7.45 9.84 3.40
C ALA A 266 7.53 10.12 4.91
N THR A 267 8.14 9.22 5.69
CA THR A 267 8.29 9.43 7.14
C THR A 267 9.76 9.70 7.55
N MET A 268 10.70 9.06 6.86
CA MET A 268 12.13 9.11 7.21
C MET A 268 12.96 9.92 6.23
N ARG A 269 12.70 9.80 4.92
CA ARG A 269 13.44 10.48 3.85
C ARG A 269 12.46 10.99 2.79
N PRO A 270 12.63 12.24 2.31
CA PRO A 270 11.74 12.79 1.30
C PRO A 270 11.75 11.93 0.03
N PHE A 271 10.73 12.12 -0.79
CA PHE A 271 10.66 11.58 -2.15
C PHE A 271 11.71 12.26 -3.04
N ASP A 272 11.90 11.75 -4.26
CA ASP A 272 12.96 12.21 -5.17
C ASP A 272 12.80 13.67 -5.60
N ASN A 273 11.57 14.19 -5.55
CA ASN A 273 11.25 15.60 -5.77
C ASN A 273 11.54 16.51 -4.56
N GLY A 274 12.03 15.95 -3.44
CA GLY A 274 12.30 16.65 -2.19
C GLY A 274 11.08 16.84 -1.28
N CYS A 275 9.87 16.48 -1.74
CA CYS A 275 8.65 16.60 -0.96
C CYS A 275 8.48 15.42 0.01
N TRP A 276 7.71 15.65 1.07
CA TRP A 276 7.35 14.62 2.05
C TRP A 276 5.97 14.02 1.80
N ALA A 277 5.18 14.67 0.93
CA ALA A 277 3.87 14.21 0.52
C ALA A 277 3.80 14.11 -1.01
N PHE A 278 3.06 13.12 -1.49
CA PHE A 278 2.73 12.95 -2.89
C PHE A 278 1.24 12.66 -3.04
N GLY A 279 0.59 13.27 -4.03
CA GLY A 279 -0.86 13.22 -4.15
C GLY A 279 -1.58 13.95 -3.02
N ALA A 280 -2.81 13.53 -2.73
CA ALA A 280 -3.64 14.07 -1.65
C ALA A 280 -3.90 12.96 -0.63
N PHE A 281 -2.94 12.72 0.26
CA PHE A 281 -3.05 11.66 1.27
C PHE A 281 -4.38 11.76 2.03
N ASP A 282 -5.06 10.61 2.21
CA ASP A 282 -6.44 10.59 2.69
C ASP A 282 -6.54 11.24 4.08
N THR A 283 -7.46 12.18 4.19
CA THR A 283 -7.54 13.10 5.32
C THR A 283 -8.17 12.45 6.54
N ASP A 284 -9.10 11.51 6.34
CA ASP A 284 -9.70 10.72 7.41
C ASP A 284 -8.68 9.74 8.00
N ILE A 285 -7.81 9.18 7.13
CA ILE A 285 -6.66 8.38 7.55
C ILE A 285 -5.68 9.26 8.33
N ALA A 286 -5.29 10.43 7.81
CA ALA A 286 -4.36 11.33 8.47
C ALA A 286 -4.84 11.77 9.85
N GLN A 287 -6.11 12.16 9.97
CA GLN A 287 -6.73 12.51 11.26
C GLN A 287 -6.71 11.31 12.22
N SER A 288 -7.10 10.12 11.77
CA SER A 288 -7.10 8.92 12.61
C SER A 288 -5.69 8.57 13.10
N LEU A 289 -4.68 8.71 12.23
CA LEU A 289 -3.30 8.41 12.55
C LEU A 289 -2.62 9.48 13.42
N SER A 290 -3.10 10.73 13.40
CA SER A 290 -2.52 11.84 14.18
C SER A 290 -2.69 11.68 15.70
N THR A 291 -3.64 10.86 16.15
CA THR A 291 -3.92 10.63 17.57
C THR A 291 -3.61 9.21 18.01
N VAL A 292 -2.80 8.48 17.24
CA VAL A 292 -2.46 7.09 17.52
C VAL A 292 -1.64 6.99 18.81
N ALA A 293 -2.09 6.11 19.70
CA ALA A 293 -1.39 5.69 20.89
C ALA A 293 -1.41 4.15 20.95
N VAL A 294 -0.40 3.53 20.33
CA VAL A 294 -0.25 2.08 20.31
C VAL A 294 0.32 1.60 21.63
N GLU A 295 -0.32 0.57 22.17
CA GLU A 295 0.17 -0.29 23.24
C GLU A 295 0.15 -1.73 22.71
N ALA A 296 1.32 -2.36 22.61
CA ALA A 296 1.52 -3.66 21.97
C ALA A 296 0.71 -4.78 22.63
N ASP A 297 0.49 -4.69 23.94
CA ASP A 297 -0.32 -5.62 24.70
C ASP A 297 -1.84 -5.47 24.42
N LYS A 298 -2.30 -4.30 23.97
CA LYS A 298 -3.72 -4.07 23.60
C LYS A 298 -4.01 -4.40 22.13
N CYS A 299 -2.97 -4.69 21.35
CA CYS A 299 -3.09 -5.01 19.94
C CYS A 299 -3.83 -6.33 19.69
N THR A 300 -4.49 -6.41 18.54
CA THR A 300 -5.28 -7.58 18.15
C THR A 300 -4.40 -8.69 17.60
N CYS A 301 -4.57 -9.91 18.10
CA CYS A 301 -3.92 -11.12 17.58
C CYS A 301 -4.84 -12.32 17.79
N THR A 302 -5.19 -13.02 16.73
CA THR A 302 -6.11 -14.17 16.78
C THR A 302 -5.52 -15.35 17.54
N ARG A 303 -4.21 -15.57 17.43
CA ARG A 303 -3.52 -16.73 18.00
C ARG A 303 -2.74 -16.34 19.24
N LYS A 304 -3.02 -17.02 20.36
CA LYS A 304 -2.34 -16.77 21.64
C LYS A 304 -0.83 -17.04 21.58
N ALA A 305 -0.44 -18.14 20.94
CA ALA A 305 0.98 -18.51 20.77
C ALA A 305 1.76 -17.45 19.98
N ASP A 306 1.19 -16.95 18.88
CA ASP A 306 1.78 -15.87 18.08
C ASP A 306 1.90 -14.59 18.91
N ARG A 307 0.88 -14.27 19.72
CA ARG A 307 0.89 -13.10 20.60
C ARG A 307 2.03 -13.17 21.61
N GLU A 308 2.19 -14.30 22.30
CA GLU A 308 3.27 -14.51 23.28
C GLU A 308 4.64 -14.42 22.61
N SER A 309 4.82 -15.07 21.45
CA SER A 309 6.06 -15.03 20.67
C SER A 309 6.42 -13.60 20.23
N ILE A 310 5.47 -12.87 19.63
CA ILE A 310 5.71 -11.51 19.15
C ILE A 310 6.07 -10.58 20.30
N LEU A 311 5.33 -10.61 21.41
CA LEU A 311 5.62 -9.74 22.54
C LEU A 311 6.99 -10.03 23.15
N ASN A 312 7.39 -11.31 23.23
CA ASN A 312 8.74 -11.67 23.68
C ASN A 312 9.82 -11.10 22.74
N GLN A 313 9.58 -11.09 21.43
CA GLN A 313 10.52 -10.49 20.46
C GLN A 313 10.55 -8.96 20.51
N LEU A 314 9.41 -8.30 20.71
CA LEU A 314 9.38 -6.85 20.95
C LEU A 314 10.13 -6.50 22.24
N ALA A 315 9.98 -7.33 23.28
CA ALA A 315 10.65 -7.14 24.56
C ALA A 315 12.17 -7.35 24.48
N SER A 316 12.65 -8.26 23.62
CA SER A 316 14.08 -8.51 23.40
C SER A 316 14.73 -7.50 22.45
N GLY A 317 13.95 -6.64 21.79
CA GLY A 317 14.44 -5.57 20.95
C GLY A 317 15.31 -4.56 21.69
N LYS A 318 16.18 -3.85 20.97
CA LYS A 318 17.20 -2.96 21.54
C LYS A 318 16.65 -1.92 22.55
N LEU A 319 15.42 -1.47 22.35
CA LEU A 319 14.75 -0.47 23.18
C LEU A 319 13.59 -1.05 24.01
N GLY A 320 13.40 -2.37 23.96
CA GLY A 320 12.22 -3.04 24.48
C GLY A 320 10.91 -2.55 23.86
N ILE A 321 9.80 -3.05 24.41
CA ILE A 321 8.43 -2.71 23.96
C ILE A 321 8.18 -1.20 24.09
N SER A 322 8.47 -0.60 25.24
CA SER A 322 8.14 0.80 25.52
C SER A 322 8.89 1.78 24.62
N GLY A 323 10.17 1.50 24.32
CA GLY A 323 10.94 2.33 23.41
C GLY A 323 10.50 2.21 21.95
N PHE A 324 10.05 1.02 21.54
CA PHE A 324 9.44 0.83 20.23
C PHE A 324 8.07 1.54 20.12
N GLU A 325 7.18 1.36 21.09
CA GLU A 325 5.89 2.05 21.16
C GLU A 325 6.07 3.57 21.12
N SER A 326 7.01 4.11 21.91
CA SER A 326 7.33 5.54 21.90
C SER A 326 7.74 6.04 20.51
N ARG A 327 8.52 5.26 19.76
CA ARG A 327 8.91 5.63 18.39
C ARG A 327 7.74 5.59 17.43
N VAL A 328 6.90 4.55 17.46
CA VAL A 328 5.71 4.44 16.60
C VAL A 328 4.74 5.60 16.89
N ASN A 329 4.48 5.85 18.18
CA ASN A 329 3.59 6.89 18.68
C ASN A 329 4.14 8.32 18.47
N THR A 330 5.40 8.46 18.06
CA THR A 330 5.97 9.74 17.65
C THR A 330 6.03 9.86 16.13
N THR A 331 6.50 8.80 15.45
CA THR A 331 6.82 8.82 14.02
C THR A 331 5.57 8.87 13.16
N ILE A 332 4.56 8.03 13.45
CA ILE A 332 3.35 7.98 12.63
C ILE A 332 2.54 9.27 12.78
N PRO A 333 2.19 9.73 14.00
CA PRO A 333 1.49 11.00 14.16
C PRO A 333 2.21 12.16 13.49
N SER A 334 3.51 12.34 13.75
CA SER A 334 4.28 13.46 13.18
C SER A 334 4.34 13.46 11.64
N SER A 335 4.27 12.29 11.01
CA SER A 335 4.33 12.16 9.55
C SER A 335 3.01 12.56 8.88
N VAL A 336 1.87 12.41 9.56
CA VAL A 336 0.54 12.70 9.00
C VAL A 336 0.03 14.11 9.32
N LEU A 337 0.67 14.82 10.27
CA LEU A 337 0.26 16.16 10.69
C LEU A 337 0.19 17.16 9.53
N GLY A 338 1.09 17.07 8.55
CA GLY A 338 1.05 17.94 7.36
C GLY A 338 -0.24 17.79 6.58
N ALA A 339 -0.56 16.55 6.17
CA ALA A 339 -1.78 16.24 5.44
C ALA A 339 -3.04 16.64 6.21
N ALA A 340 -3.10 16.35 7.51
CA ALA A 340 -4.24 16.71 8.35
C ALA A 340 -4.39 18.24 8.50
N LEU A 341 -3.29 18.96 8.68
CA LEU A 341 -3.30 20.42 8.84
C LEU A 341 -3.73 21.12 7.55
N LEU A 342 -3.24 20.69 6.39
CA LEU A 342 -3.64 21.21 5.08
C LEU A 342 -5.14 21.03 4.84
N HIS A 343 -5.70 19.87 5.21
CA HIS A 343 -7.13 19.61 5.10
C HIS A 343 -7.97 20.58 5.94
N VAL A 344 -7.66 20.71 7.23
CA VAL A 344 -8.42 21.61 8.11
C VAL A 344 -8.27 23.08 7.69
N SER A 345 -7.20 23.41 6.97
CA SER A 345 -6.94 24.77 6.47
C SER A 345 -7.88 25.25 5.36
N TYR A 346 -8.63 24.36 4.70
CA TYR A 346 -9.65 24.78 3.72
C TYR A 346 -11.07 24.80 4.28
N LEU A 347 -11.30 24.24 5.49
CA LEU A 347 -12.62 24.10 6.09
C LEU A 347 -13.13 25.41 6.70
N ASP A 348 -14.44 25.61 6.67
CA ASP A 348 -15.10 26.77 7.27
C ASP A 348 -15.40 26.53 8.75
N LEU A 349 -14.45 26.92 9.61
CA LEU A 349 -14.47 26.68 11.06
C LEU A 349 -15.65 27.33 11.80
N GLU A 350 -16.27 28.38 11.23
CA GLU A 350 -17.43 29.03 11.86
C GLU A 350 -18.70 28.19 11.68
N SER A 351 -18.82 27.56 10.50
CA SER A 351 -19.95 26.69 10.16
C SER A 351 -19.76 25.25 10.62
N ASP A 352 -18.51 24.80 10.75
CA ASP A 352 -18.15 23.42 11.06
C ASP A 352 -17.45 23.32 12.42
N LYS A 353 -18.25 23.02 13.45
CA LYS A 353 -17.76 22.80 14.82
C LYS A 353 -16.80 21.61 14.92
N THR A 354 -16.93 20.63 14.03
CA THR A 354 -16.04 19.46 13.98
C THR A 354 -14.68 19.90 13.49
N ALA A 355 -14.62 20.67 12.41
CA ALA A 355 -13.37 21.22 11.88
C ALA A 355 -12.62 22.09 12.91
N ALA A 356 -13.34 22.91 13.69
CA ALA A 356 -12.75 23.70 14.76
C ALA A 356 -12.18 22.82 15.89
N HIS A 357 -12.87 21.73 16.24
CA HIS A 357 -12.37 20.76 17.21
C HIS A 357 -11.14 20.02 16.69
N ASP A 358 -11.16 19.58 15.44
CA ASP A 358 -10.06 18.87 14.79
C ASP A 358 -8.82 19.75 14.71
N LEU A 359 -8.97 21.04 14.37
CA LEU A 359 -7.86 22.00 14.39
C LEU A 359 -7.24 22.10 15.79
N ALA A 360 -8.07 22.21 16.83
CA ALA A 360 -7.58 22.29 18.19
C ALA A 360 -6.80 21.03 18.60
N GLN A 361 -7.28 19.84 18.20
CA GLN A 361 -6.55 18.58 18.41
C GLN A 361 -5.22 18.56 17.66
N LEU A 362 -5.21 18.93 16.38
CA LEU A 362 -3.98 18.98 15.58
C LEU A 362 -2.95 19.95 16.15
N VAL A 363 -3.38 21.12 16.64
CA VAL A 363 -2.48 22.08 17.31
C VAL A 363 -1.91 21.50 18.61
N LEU A 364 -2.68 20.73 19.36
CA LEU A 364 -2.18 20.02 20.54
C LEU A 364 -1.15 18.95 20.16
N GLU A 365 -1.40 18.18 19.09
CA GLU A 365 -0.47 17.15 18.62
C GLU A 365 0.82 17.73 18.01
N LEU A 366 0.73 18.87 17.31
CA LEU A 366 1.90 19.63 16.86
C LEU A 366 2.78 20.06 18.05
N LYS A 367 2.16 20.53 19.14
CA LYS A 367 2.90 20.87 20.37
C LYS A 367 3.52 19.65 21.04
N ARG A 368 2.81 18.53 21.12
CA ARG A 368 3.29 17.28 21.73
C ARG A 368 4.44 16.65 20.96
N SER A 369 4.34 16.65 19.63
CA SER A 369 5.35 16.06 18.74
C SER A 369 6.64 16.87 18.67
N GLY A 370 6.62 18.14 19.08
CA GLY A 370 7.77 19.05 18.97
C GLY A 370 8.12 19.42 17.52
N VAL A 371 7.25 19.11 16.57
CA VAL A 371 7.46 19.43 15.16
C VAL A 371 7.28 20.94 14.96
N HIS A 372 8.32 21.60 14.44
CA HIS A 372 8.24 23.02 14.09
C HIS A 372 7.34 23.22 12.88
N LEU A 373 6.47 24.23 12.94
CA LEU A 373 5.49 24.54 11.88
C LEU A 373 6.10 24.94 10.53
N THR A 374 7.38 25.31 10.52
CA THR A 374 8.14 25.67 9.31
C THR A 374 8.84 24.47 8.66
N THR A 375 8.69 23.27 9.20
CA THR A 375 9.32 22.08 8.61
C THR A 375 8.69 21.73 7.26
N GLN A 376 9.51 21.27 6.33
CA GLN A 376 9.06 20.78 5.02
C GLN A 376 8.14 19.55 5.13
N ARG A 377 8.18 18.83 6.26
CA ARG A 377 7.29 17.68 6.51
C ARG A 377 5.82 18.04 6.64
N LEU A 378 5.52 19.30 6.97
CA LEU A 378 4.15 19.78 7.09
C LEU A 378 3.62 20.39 5.78
N GLN A 379 4.44 20.41 4.74
CA GLN A 379 4.05 20.92 3.43
C GLN A 379 3.37 19.83 2.60
N GLY A 380 2.52 20.27 1.68
CA GLY A 380 1.87 19.39 0.71
C GLY A 380 2.76 19.05 -0.48
N ALA A 381 2.16 18.40 -1.48
CA ALA A 381 2.88 17.90 -2.66
C ALA A 381 3.46 19.02 -3.54
N PHE A 382 2.97 20.25 -3.41
CA PHE A 382 3.47 21.43 -4.12
C PHE A 382 4.29 22.36 -3.20
N GLY A 383 4.73 21.89 -2.04
CA GLY A 383 5.45 22.69 -1.06
C GLY A 383 4.57 23.71 -0.35
N GLU A 384 3.25 23.65 -0.54
CA GLU A 384 2.30 24.54 0.10
C GLU A 384 2.21 24.26 1.60
N SER A 385 2.19 25.32 2.40
CA SER A 385 1.94 25.22 3.85
C SER A 385 0.45 25.38 4.15
N ALA A 386 0.03 25.01 5.37
CA ALA A 386 -1.32 25.27 5.85
C ALA A 386 -1.75 26.74 5.73
N LEU A 387 -0.80 27.67 5.91
CA LEU A 387 -1.03 29.10 5.71
C LEU A 387 -1.33 29.44 4.24
N HIS A 388 -0.64 28.82 3.27
CA HIS A 388 -0.94 28.99 1.85
C HIS A 388 -2.36 28.53 1.51
N VAL A 389 -2.75 27.35 2.04
CA VAL A 389 -4.08 26.78 1.80
C VAL A 389 -5.18 27.67 2.41
N ALA A 390 -5.01 28.10 3.66
CA ALA A 390 -5.96 29.01 4.32
C ALA A 390 -6.09 30.34 3.58
N ALA A 391 -4.97 30.92 3.13
CA ALA A 391 -4.97 32.18 2.38
C ALA A 391 -5.69 32.05 1.03
N ALA A 392 -5.49 30.93 0.34
CA ALA A 392 -6.16 30.64 -0.93
C ALA A 392 -7.67 30.41 -0.74
N ALA A 393 -8.08 29.69 0.32
CA ALA A 393 -9.47 29.42 0.65
C ALA A 393 -10.26 30.68 1.07
N GLY A 394 -9.57 31.69 1.64
CA GLY A 394 -10.16 32.95 2.10
C GLY A 394 -10.69 33.89 1.02
N ARG A 395 -10.62 33.54 -0.27
CA ARG A 395 -11.20 34.32 -1.37
C ARG A 395 -12.74 34.20 -1.42
N GLY A 396 -13.45 34.64 -0.38
CA GLY A 396 -14.92 34.73 -0.38
C GLY A 396 -15.64 34.72 0.97
N LYS A 397 -14.96 34.37 2.08
CA LYS A 397 -15.53 34.33 3.43
C LYS A 397 -14.60 35.06 4.40
N ALA A 398 -14.92 36.32 4.70
CA ALA A 398 -13.96 37.26 5.30
C ALA A 398 -13.66 37.01 6.79
N ASP A 399 -14.62 36.53 7.58
CA ASP A 399 -14.51 36.57 9.05
C ASP A 399 -13.90 35.27 9.63
N GLY A 400 -14.45 34.10 9.29
CA GLY A 400 -13.92 32.81 9.77
C GLY A 400 -12.49 32.49 9.31
N MET A 401 -12.15 32.83 8.06
CA MET A 401 -10.81 32.55 7.52
C MET A 401 -9.74 33.51 8.05
N ARG A 402 -10.12 34.74 8.44
CA ARG A 402 -9.21 35.68 9.10
C ARG A 402 -8.75 35.14 10.45
N SER A 403 -9.67 34.57 11.23
CA SER A 403 -9.37 33.95 12.53
C SER A 403 -8.37 32.79 12.39
N LEU A 404 -8.49 31.98 11.33
CA LEU A 404 -7.57 30.88 11.06
C LEU A 404 -6.17 31.35 10.64
N LEU A 405 -6.09 32.35 9.75
CA LEU A 405 -4.82 32.95 9.36
C LEU A 405 -4.11 33.59 10.57
N GLU A 406 -4.85 34.34 11.40
CA GLU A 406 -4.31 34.91 12.63
C GLU A 406 -3.82 33.83 13.60
N LEU A 407 -4.52 32.70 13.70
CA LEU A 407 -4.09 31.56 14.51
C LEU A 407 -2.78 30.98 13.99
N PHE A 408 -2.66 30.70 12.69
CA PHE A 408 -1.43 30.16 12.10
C PHE A 408 -0.23 31.11 12.25
N ILE A 409 -0.45 32.41 12.10
CA ILE A 409 0.58 33.42 12.36
C ILE A 409 0.98 33.42 13.85
N LYS A 410 0.02 33.38 14.78
CA LYS A 410 0.29 33.29 16.23
C LYS A 410 1.02 32.01 16.62
N LEU A 411 0.77 30.91 15.90
CA LEU A 411 1.48 29.66 16.09
C LEU A 411 2.91 29.70 15.52
N GLY A 412 3.26 30.71 14.72
CA GLY A 412 4.61 30.93 14.20
C GLY A 412 4.83 30.34 12.81
N MET A 413 3.79 30.20 11.99
CA MET A 413 3.96 29.85 10.58
C MET A 413 4.63 31.00 9.82
N ASP A 414 5.55 30.64 8.91
CA ASP A 414 6.26 31.61 8.08
C ASP A 414 5.32 32.20 7.02
N VAL A 415 5.12 33.51 7.11
CA VAL A 415 4.27 34.30 6.21
C VAL A 415 4.95 34.62 4.88
N ASP A 416 6.28 34.60 4.86
CA ASP A 416 7.10 34.89 3.68
C ASP A 416 7.49 33.60 2.94
N GLY A 417 7.12 32.44 3.49
CA GLY A 417 7.33 31.13 2.90
C GLY A 417 6.79 31.08 1.46
N GLN A 418 7.55 30.41 0.60
CA GLN A 418 7.22 30.21 -0.81
C GLN A 418 6.84 28.75 -1.09
N ASP A 419 5.81 28.53 -1.89
CA ASP A 419 5.51 27.22 -2.47
C ASP A 419 6.49 26.84 -3.60
N SER A 420 6.33 25.65 -4.20
CA SER A 420 7.15 25.19 -5.32
C SER A 420 7.08 26.08 -6.57
N GLU A 421 6.02 26.89 -6.72
CA GLU A 421 5.86 27.88 -7.79
C GLU A 421 6.43 29.26 -7.41
N ARG A 422 7.11 29.38 -6.27
CA ARG A 422 7.63 30.63 -5.70
C ARG A 422 6.54 31.65 -5.36
N ARG A 423 5.31 31.19 -5.11
CA ARG A 423 4.22 32.05 -4.66
C ARG A 423 4.32 32.24 -3.15
N HIS A 424 4.33 33.49 -2.72
CA HIS A 424 4.20 33.83 -1.31
C HIS A 424 2.77 33.64 -0.84
N THR A 425 2.60 33.38 0.46
CA THR A 425 1.28 33.25 1.10
C THR A 425 0.37 34.45 0.80
N PHE A 426 0.89 35.69 0.86
CA PHE A 426 0.12 36.91 0.57
C PHE A 426 -0.08 37.22 -0.91
N ALA A 427 0.64 36.57 -1.84
CA ALA A 427 0.32 36.70 -3.27
C ALA A 427 -1.02 36.01 -3.61
N LEU A 428 -1.44 35.05 -2.78
CA LEU A 428 -2.68 34.28 -2.95
C LEU A 428 -3.90 34.98 -2.33
N GLY A 429 -3.75 35.85 -1.35
CA GLY A 429 -4.83 36.65 -0.78
C GLY A 429 -4.58 38.14 -0.98
N ARG A 430 -5.43 38.85 -1.74
CA ARG A 430 -5.44 40.33 -1.74
C ARG A 430 -5.97 40.85 -0.39
N PHE A 431 -5.26 40.60 0.70
CA PHE A 431 -5.51 41.26 1.97
C PHE A 431 -4.76 42.60 1.93
N ARG A 432 -5.48 43.66 1.54
CA ARG A 432 -5.07 45.03 1.92
C ARG A 432 -5.43 45.18 3.39
N GLY A 433 -4.41 45.56 4.18
CA GLY A 433 -4.43 45.58 5.65
C GLY A 433 -5.47 46.46 6.30
#